data_AF-A0AA39G3V0-F1
#
_entry.id   AF-A0AA39G3V0-F1
#
_cell.length_a   1.000
_cell.length_b   1.000
_cell.length_c   1.000
_cell.angle_alpha   90.00
_cell.angle_beta   90.00
_cell.angle_gamma   90.00
#
_symmetry.space_group_name_H-M   'P 1'
#
loop_
_entity.id
_entity.type
_entity.pdbx_description
1 polymer ?
#
loop_
_entity_poly.entity_id
_entity_poly.type
_entity_poly.pdbx_seq_one_letter_code
_entity_poly.pdbx_strand_id
1 'polypeptide(L)'
;MQPTKISYNTAWVFSRKLIAHQDATYLYSEPLHLIGFWIALDDATLSNGCLWIAPGSHKSGVHRRYIKNKDPVSNELLIYDRAAPCYPASNFRPVPVRKGTCVLIHGEVVHYSNANKSEQSRHAYTFHIMETKQTTYSKDNWLQPLSNGFPLLYRN
;
A
#
# COMPACT_ATOMS: atom_id res chain seq x y z
N MET A 1 -25.93 -7.56 6.81
CA MET A 1 -24.51 -7.14 6.87
C MET A 1 -24.16 -6.70 5.45
N GLN A 2 -23.84 -5.42 5.17
CA GLN A 2 -23.59 -4.94 3.80
C GLN A 2 -22.08 -4.83 3.52
N PRO A 3 -21.63 -5.01 2.27
CA PRO A 3 -20.27 -5.49 1.98
C PRO A 3 -19.22 -4.39 1.74
N THR A 4 -17.98 -4.71 2.12
CA THR A 4 -16.71 -4.00 1.85
C THR A 4 -16.35 -4.03 0.35
N LYS A 5 -15.79 -2.95 -0.21
CA LYS A 5 -15.35 -2.88 -1.63
C LYS A 5 -13.84 -3.10 -1.75
N ILE A 6 -13.40 -3.71 -2.86
CA ILE A 6 -11.99 -3.94 -3.20
C ILE A 6 -11.49 -2.81 -4.08
N SER A 7 -10.36 -2.19 -3.74
CA SER A 7 -9.59 -1.40 -4.70
C SER A 7 -8.44 -2.24 -5.27
N TYR A 8 -8.67 -2.78 -6.48
CA TYR A 8 -7.76 -3.26 -7.55
C TYR A 8 -6.48 -4.09 -7.23
N ASN A 9 -6.12 -4.89 -8.24
CA ASN A 9 -5.03 -5.86 -8.24
C ASN A 9 -3.70 -5.22 -8.68
N THR A 10 -2.62 -5.53 -7.96
CA THR A 10 -1.27 -5.44 -8.51
C THR A 10 -0.46 -6.69 -8.17
N ALA A 11 -0.08 -7.45 -9.20
CA ALA A 11 0.95 -8.49 -9.08
C ALA A 11 2.29 -7.83 -9.45
N TRP A 12 3.27 -7.89 -8.53
CA TRP A 12 4.57 -7.28 -8.74
C TRP A 12 5.68 -8.33 -8.64
N VAL A 13 6.60 -8.31 -9.60
CA VAL A 13 7.91 -8.98 -9.51
C VAL A 13 8.89 -7.93 -8.94
N PHE A 14 9.24 -8.02 -7.66
CA PHE A 14 10.13 -7.03 -7.04
C PHE A 14 11.59 -7.47 -7.11
N SER A 15 12.35 -7.01 -8.12
CA SER A 15 13.82 -7.00 -8.06
C SER A 15 14.37 -5.73 -7.40
N ARG A 16 13.60 -4.63 -7.42
CA ARG A 16 14.02 -3.31 -6.93
C ARG A 16 13.55 -3.05 -5.49
N LYS A 17 14.34 -2.22 -4.78
CA LYS A 17 13.99 -1.69 -3.46
C LYS A 17 12.70 -0.88 -3.54
N LEU A 18 11.78 -1.11 -2.60
CA LEU A 18 10.63 -0.26 -2.35
C LEU A 18 10.98 0.66 -1.18
N ILE A 19 10.85 1.97 -1.36
CA ILE A 19 11.13 2.94 -0.30
C ILE A 19 10.02 2.93 0.76
N ALA A 20 10.35 3.38 1.98
CA ALA A 20 9.38 3.42 3.08
C ALA A 20 8.21 4.36 2.78
N HIS A 21 6.99 3.84 2.96
CA HIS A 21 5.76 4.55 2.65
C HIS A 21 4.58 3.99 3.48
N GLN A 22 3.44 4.68 3.39
CA GLN A 22 2.13 4.22 3.85
C GLN A 22 1.26 4.02 2.59
N ASP A 23 0.45 2.97 2.53
CA ASP A 23 -0.45 2.76 1.36
C ASP A 23 -1.47 3.89 1.23
N ALA A 24 -1.92 4.44 2.36
CA ALA A 24 -2.82 5.58 2.44
C ALA A 24 -2.22 6.88 1.86
N THR A 25 -0.90 6.94 1.62
CA THR A 25 -0.30 8.01 0.81
C THR A 25 -0.88 8.00 -0.61
N TYR A 26 -1.14 6.83 -1.17
CA TYR A 26 -1.60 6.67 -2.56
C TYR A 26 -3.11 6.43 -2.65
N LEU A 27 -3.70 5.79 -1.63
CA LEU A 27 -5.09 5.35 -1.60
C LEU A 27 -5.82 5.91 -0.37
N TYR A 28 -6.00 7.22 -0.35
CA TYR A 28 -6.62 7.91 0.77
C TYR A 28 -8.15 7.79 0.79
N SER A 29 -8.72 7.66 1.98
CA SER A 29 -10.17 7.76 2.24
C SER A 29 -10.44 8.39 3.60
N GLU A 30 -11.65 8.90 3.79
CA GLU A 30 -12.09 9.52 5.04
C GLU A 30 -13.44 8.95 5.50
N PRO A 31 -13.53 8.32 6.69
CA PRO A 31 -12.42 7.91 7.55
C PRO A 31 -11.54 6.86 6.87
N LEU A 32 -10.28 6.75 7.29
CA LEU A 32 -9.33 5.85 6.64
C LEU A 32 -9.55 4.39 7.05
N HIS A 33 -10.11 3.61 6.12
CA HIS A 33 -10.34 2.18 6.29
C HIS A 33 -9.75 1.40 5.10
N LEU A 34 -8.43 1.37 4.98
CA LEU A 34 -7.71 0.70 3.90
C LEU A 34 -6.84 -0.45 4.47
N ILE A 35 -6.95 -1.64 3.87
CA ILE A 35 -6.11 -2.79 4.19
C ILE A 35 -5.49 -3.35 2.90
N GLY A 36 -4.17 -3.46 2.87
CA GLY A 36 -3.42 -4.19 1.85
C GLY A 36 -3.31 -5.68 2.20
N PHE A 37 -3.56 -6.53 1.22
CA PHE A 37 -3.31 -7.96 1.29
C PHE A 37 -2.04 -8.24 0.50
N TRP A 38 -1.03 -8.77 1.16
CA TRP A 38 0.22 -9.17 0.52
C TRP A 38 0.39 -10.68 0.65
N ILE A 39 0.35 -11.41 -0.46
CA ILE A 39 0.40 -12.87 -0.48
C ILE A 39 1.72 -13.32 -1.09
N ALA A 40 2.55 -14.01 -0.29
CA ALA A 40 3.81 -14.60 -0.74
C ALA A 40 3.54 -15.72 -1.75
N LEU A 41 3.99 -15.55 -3.01
CA LEU A 41 3.97 -16.61 -4.01
C LEU A 41 5.28 -17.42 -4.03
N ASP A 42 6.33 -16.85 -3.45
CA ASP A 42 7.62 -17.46 -3.10
C ASP A 42 7.93 -17.20 -1.62
N ASP A 43 8.88 -17.93 -1.04
CA ASP A 43 9.44 -17.59 0.28
C ASP A 43 10.04 -16.17 0.25
N ALA A 44 9.72 -15.37 1.25
CA ALA A 44 10.28 -14.03 1.43
C ALA A 44 11.23 -14.04 2.63
N THR A 45 12.49 -13.76 2.37
CA THR A 45 13.61 -13.85 3.31
C THR A 45 14.34 -12.51 3.41
N LEU A 46 15.27 -12.40 4.35
CA LEU A 46 16.11 -11.20 4.48
C LEU A 46 16.94 -10.93 3.21
N SER A 47 17.43 -11.98 2.54
CA SER A 47 18.33 -11.87 1.39
C SER A 47 17.59 -11.57 0.09
N ASN A 48 16.36 -12.07 -0.08
CA ASN A 48 15.55 -11.84 -1.28
C ASN A 48 14.53 -10.69 -1.16
N GLY A 49 14.60 -9.94 -0.05
CA GLY A 49 13.88 -8.68 0.10
C GLY A 49 12.48 -8.83 0.68
N CYS A 50 12.33 -9.49 1.84
CA CYS A 50 11.11 -9.50 2.62
C CYS A 50 10.64 -8.08 3.00
N LEU A 51 9.41 -7.99 3.50
CA LEU A 51 8.87 -6.75 4.06
C LEU A 51 9.62 -6.34 5.34
N TRP A 52 9.65 -5.05 5.58
CA TRP A 52 10.09 -4.42 6.82
C TRP A 52 8.99 -3.48 7.28
N ILE A 53 8.54 -3.61 8.52
CA ILE A 53 7.40 -2.87 9.07
C ILE A 53 7.86 -2.08 10.29
N ALA A 54 7.42 -0.82 10.43
CA ALA A 54 7.57 -0.05 11.66
C ALA A 54 6.37 -0.30 12.59
N PRO A 55 6.49 -1.12 13.64
CA PRO A 55 5.35 -1.48 14.48
C PRO A 55 4.74 -0.25 15.17
N GLY A 56 3.41 -0.17 15.20
CA GLY A 56 2.69 0.94 15.84
C GLY A 56 2.61 2.24 15.03
N SER A 57 3.33 2.36 13.91
CA SER A 57 3.33 3.60 13.11
C SER A 57 2.00 3.91 12.43
N HIS A 58 1.04 2.98 12.42
CA HIS A 58 -0.30 3.21 11.89
C HIS A 58 -1.15 4.14 12.77
N LYS A 59 -0.64 4.53 13.95
CA LYS A 59 -1.34 5.38 14.91
C LYS A 59 -1.01 6.87 14.77
N SER A 60 -0.17 7.25 13.81
CA SER A 60 0.32 8.63 13.64
C SER A 60 -0.27 9.38 12.44
N GLY A 61 -1.38 8.89 11.88
CA GLY A 61 -2.00 9.52 10.73
C GLY A 61 -1.27 9.24 9.41
N VAL A 62 -1.78 9.81 8.32
CA VAL A 62 -1.12 9.81 7.00
C VAL A 62 -0.09 10.95 6.95
N HIS A 63 1.19 10.61 6.79
CA HIS A 63 2.28 11.58 6.85
C HIS A 63 2.37 12.48 5.60
N ARG A 64 2.03 11.92 4.43
CA ARG A 64 1.97 12.62 3.14
C ARG A 64 1.01 11.90 2.19
N ARG A 65 0.50 12.62 1.19
CA ARG A 65 -0.35 12.09 0.13
C ARG A 65 0.25 12.33 -1.25
N TYR A 66 0.03 11.39 -2.17
CA TYR A 66 0.33 11.51 -3.59
C TYR A 66 -0.97 11.79 -4.34
N ILE A 67 -1.13 13.03 -4.77
CA ILE A 67 -2.41 13.58 -5.24
C ILE A 67 -2.31 14.09 -6.67
N LYS A 68 -3.45 14.20 -7.33
CA LYS A 68 -3.57 14.93 -8.60
C LYS A 68 -3.08 16.36 -8.44
N ASN A 69 -2.20 16.77 -9.35
CA ASN A 69 -1.77 18.14 -9.42
C ASN A 69 -2.94 19.01 -9.91
N LYS A 70 -3.19 20.10 -9.20
CA LYS A 70 -4.26 21.05 -9.53
C LYS A 70 -3.71 22.27 -10.27
N ASP A 71 -2.39 22.37 -10.42
CA ASP A 71 -1.74 23.41 -11.21
C ASP A 71 -1.96 23.16 -12.71
N PRO A 72 -2.74 24.01 -13.40
CA PRO A 72 -3.06 23.83 -14.81
C PRO A 72 -1.86 24.07 -15.75
N VAL A 73 -0.78 24.71 -15.28
CA VAL A 73 0.41 24.97 -16.10
C VAL A 73 1.56 24.00 -15.82
N SER A 74 1.42 23.12 -14.84
CA SER A 74 2.43 22.12 -14.53
C SER A 74 2.38 20.95 -15.52
N ASN A 75 3.56 20.47 -15.93
CA ASN A 75 3.69 19.24 -16.69
C ASN A 75 3.57 17.97 -15.80
N GLU A 76 3.58 18.13 -14.48
CA GLU A 76 3.44 17.01 -13.54
C GLU A 76 1.97 16.73 -13.24
N LEU A 77 1.48 15.54 -13.59
CA LEU A 77 0.08 15.14 -13.34
C LEU A 77 -0.21 14.85 -11.86
N LEU A 78 0.80 14.44 -11.09
CA LEU A 78 0.67 14.00 -9.70
C LEU A 78 1.82 14.56 -8.87
N ILE A 79 1.53 15.03 -7.67
CA ILE A 79 2.49 15.64 -6.74
C ILE A 79 2.35 15.05 -5.34
N TYR A 80 3.40 15.16 -4.53
CA TYR A 80 3.26 14.96 -3.09
C TYR A 80 2.82 16.26 -2.43
N ASP A 81 1.80 16.20 -1.57
CA ASP A 81 1.28 17.36 -0.84
C ASP A 81 2.23 17.89 0.25
N ARG A 82 3.20 17.07 0.65
CA ARG A 82 4.18 17.34 1.70
C ARG A 82 5.53 16.69 1.35
N ALA A 83 6.59 17.20 1.99
CA ALA A 83 7.93 16.63 1.88
C ALA A 83 7.96 15.15 2.32
N ALA A 84 8.96 14.41 1.83
CA ALA A 84 9.16 13.03 2.23
C ALA A 84 9.47 12.94 3.74
N PRO A 85 8.73 12.14 4.52
CA PRO A 85 9.05 11.90 5.92
C PRO A 85 10.34 11.08 6.04
N CYS A 86 11.11 11.34 7.09
CA CYS A 86 12.28 10.53 7.44
C CYS A 86 11.87 9.44 8.42
N TYR A 87 12.21 8.18 8.10
CA TYR A 87 11.96 7.04 8.97
C TYR A 87 13.28 6.40 9.39
N PRO A 88 13.68 6.51 10.67
CA PRO A 88 14.87 5.85 11.18
C PRO A 88 14.80 4.33 10.96
N ALA A 89 15.88 3.74 10.45
CA ALA A 89 15.95 2.29 10.21
C ALA A 89 15.72 1.46 11.49
N SER A 90 16.08 2.01 12.65
CA SER A 90 15.88 1.41 13.98
C SER A 90 14.41 1.15 14.32
N ASN A 91 13.47 1.82 13.65
CA ASN A 91 12.04 1.66 13.88
C ASN A 91 11.47 0.39 13.21
N PHE A 92 12.19 -0.21 12.27
CA PHE A 92 11.66 -1.29 11.44
C PHE A 92 12.05 -2.67 11.97
N ARG A 93 11.18 -3.65 11.73
CA ARG A 93 11.42 -5.07 11.98
C ARG A 93 11.19 -5.85 10.68
N PRO A 94 12.08 -6.79 10.33
CA PRO A 94 11.90 -7.62 9.14
C PRO A 94 10.76 -8.62 9.36
N VAL A 95 10.05 -8.94 8.29
CA VAL A 95 8.93 -9.90 8.28
C VAL A 95 9.20 -10.98 7.22
N PRO A 96 10.14 -11.91 7.47
CA PRO A 96 10.35 -13.05 6.60
C PRO A 96 9.18 -14.04 6.75
N VAL A 97 8.69 -14.57 5.63
CA VAL A 97 7.53 -15.47 5.60
C VAL A 97 7.70 -16.55 4.54
N ARG A 98 7.03 -17.68 4.72
CA ARG A 98 7.00 -18.76 3.72
C ARG A 98 5.97 -18.48 2.63
N LYS A 99 6.16 -19.09 1.47
CA LYS A 99 5.17 -19.16 0.38
C LYS A 99 3.79 -19.55 0.92
N GLY A 100 2.76 -18.87 0.42
CA GLY A 100 1.36 -19.03 0.84
C GLY A 100 0.97 -18.16 2.03
N THR A 101 1.90 -17.51 2.72
CA THR A 101 1.58 -16.58 3.81
C THR A 101 0.92 -15.32 3.27
N CYS A 102 -0.20 -14.92 3.89
CA CYS A 102 -0.82 -13.61 3.67
C CYS A 102 -0.48 -12.67 4.83
N VAL A 103 0.14 -11.53 4.50
CA VAL A 103 0.41 -10.42 5.43
C VAL A 103 -0.64 -9.35 5.20
N LEU A 104 -1.37 -8.98 6.27
CA LEU A 104 -2.30 -7.86 6.25
C LEU A 104 -1.53 -6.57 6.60
N ILE A 105 -1.70 -5.55 5.77
CA ILE A 105 -1.00 -4.26 5.86
C ILE A 105 -2.04 -3.17 6.13
N HIS A 106 -2.00 -2.56 7.31
CA HIS A 106 -2.86 -1.41 7.61
C HIS A 106 -2.47 -0.22 6.73
N GLY A 107 -3.42 0.54 6.19
CA GLY A 107 -3.14 1.64 5.25
C GLY A 107 -2.13 2.68 5.75
N GLU A 108 -2.09 2.92 7.05
CA GLU A 108 -1.14 3.83 7.72
C GLU A 108 0.15 3.18 8.23
N VAL A 109 0.32 1.86 8.13
CA VAL A 109 1.57 1.26 8.63
C VAL A 109 2.71 1.59 7.66
N VAL A 110 3.81 2.10 8.22
CA VAL A 110 5.00 2.44 7.44
C VAL A 110 5.74 1.14 7.18
N HIS A 111 5.96 0.84 5.91
CA HIS A 111 6.64 -0.37 5.50
C HIS A 111 7.50 -0.14 4.26
N TYR A 112 8.48 -1.01 4.06
CA TYR A 112 9.37 -1.00 2.90
C TYR A 112 9.84 -2.42 2.56
N SER A 113 10.56 -2.58 1.44
CA SER A 113 11.32 -3.80 1.17
C SER A 113 12.69 -3.46 0.58
N ASN A 114 13.72 -4.18 1.00
CA ASN A 114 15.03 -4.06 0.39
C ASN A 114 15.03 -4.61 -1.05
N ALA A 115 16.04 -4.22 -1.83
CA ALA A 115 16.29 -4.87 -3.12
C ALA A 115 16.61 -6.35 -2.90
N ASN A 116 16.16 -7.19 -3.82
CA ASN A 116 16.53 -8.59 -3.84
C ASN A 116 17.99 -8.70 -4.29
N LYS A 117 18.85 -9.29 -3.45
CA LYS A 117 20.29 -9.48 -3.74
C LYS A 117 20.65 -10.95 -3.95
N SER A 118 19.65 -11.82 -4.05
CA SER A 118 19.82 -13.26 -4.21
C SER A 118 19.44 -13.70 -5.63
N GLU A 119 19.79 -14.93 -5.96
CA GLU A 119 19.37 -15.58 -7.21
C GLU A 119 17.92 -16.09 -7.17
N GLN A 120 17.26 -16.03 -6.01
CA GLN A 120 15.88 -16.50 -5.85
C GLN A 120 14.89 -15.36 -6.03
N SER A 121 13.81 -15.59 -6.78
CA SER A 121 12.73 -14.62 -6.92
C SER A 121 11.98 -14.40 -5.60
N ARG A 122 11.22 -13.30 -5.54
CA ARG A 122 10.30 -12.99 -4.44
C ARG A 122 8.99 -12.48 -5.03
N HIS A 123 8.24 -13.37 -5.65
CA HIS A 123 6.92 -13.04 -6.19
C HIS A 123 5.90 -12.83 -5.07
N ALA A 124 5.07 -11.82 -5.24
CA ALA A 124 3.94 -11.57 -4.36
C ALA A 124 2.74 -11.06 -5.16
N TYR A 125 1.57 -11.51 -4.73
CA TYR A 125 0.31 -10.98 -5.21
C TYR A 125 -0.24 -9.99 -4.19
N THR A 126 -0.63 -8.80 -4.64
CA THR A 126 -1.14 -7.75 -3.76
C THR A 126 -2.44 -7.16 -4.27
N PHE A 127 -3.34 -6.85 -3.35
CA PHE A 127 -4.55 -6.09 -3.61
C PHE A 127 -4.97 -5.34 -2.35
N HIS A 128 -5.72 -4.26 -2.51
CA HIS A 128 -6.19 -3.46 -1.39
C HIS A 128 -7.70 -3.51 -1.26
N ILE A 129 -8.19 -3.48 -0.03
CA ILE A 129 -9.62 -3.45 0.28
C ILE A 129 -9.89 -2.21 1.09
N MET A 130 -11.05 -1.59 0.83
CA MET A 130 -11.50 -0.41 1.54
C MET A 130 -12.94 -0.58 2.02
N GLU A 131 -13.23 -0.15 3.24
CA GLU A 131 -14.62 0.04 3.67
C GLU A 131 -15.24 1.20 2.89
N THR A 132 -16.47 1.02 2.43
CA THR A 132 -17.16 2.04 1.61
C THR A 132 -18.44 2.53 2.22
N LYS A 133 -18.94 1.85 3.25
CA LYS A 133 -20.00 2.38 4.08
C LYS A 133 -19.47 3.55 4.89
N GLN A 134 -20.09 4.71 4.70
CA GLN A 134 -19.73 5.94 5.42
C GLN A 134 -18.27 6.37 5.22
N THR A 135 -17.64 5.92 4.14
CA THR A 135 -16.25 6.26 3.79
C THR A 135 -16.23 6.94 2.43
N THR A 136 -15.57 8.09 2.35
CA THR A 136 -15.39 8.85 1.13
C THR A 136 -14.00 8.57 0.55
N TYR A 137 -13.96 7.93 -0.62
CA TYR A 137 -12.71 7.77 -1.37
C TYR A 137 -12.30 9.11 -2.00
N SER A 138 -11.05 9.51 -1.82
CA SER A 138 -10.61 10.83 -2.25
C SER A 138 -10.57 10.97 -3.77
N LYS A 139 -11.21 12.04 -4.29
CA LYS A 139 -11.17 12.44 -5.71
C LYS A 139 -9.78 12.86 -6.19
N ASP A 140 -8.91 13.21 -5.24
CA ASP A 140 -7.53 13.62 -5.49
C ASP A 140 -6.57 12.41 -5.63
N ASN A 141 -7.01 11.18 -5.35
CA ASN A 141 -6.16 10.01 -5.55
C ASN A 141 -5.89 9.80 -7.04
N TRP A 142 -4.70 9.30 -7.38
CA TRP A 142 -4.32 9.03 -8.77
C TRP A 142 -5.27 8.03 -9.43
N LEU A 143 -5.63 6.96 -8.72
CA LEU A 143 -6.64 6.02 -9.17
C LEU A 143 -8.03 6.51 -8.77
N GLN A 144 -8.94 6.53 -9.73
CA GLN A 144 -10.36 6.78 -9.52
C GLN A 144 -11.18 5.55 -9.96
N PRO A 145 -12.30 5.26 -9.29
CA PRO A 145 -13.20 4.20 -9.73
C PRO A 145 -13.88 4.55 -11.05
N LEU A 146 -14.38 3.53 -11.74
CA LEU A 146 -15.31 3.70 -12.87
C LEU A 146 -16.68 4.21 -12.36
N SER A 147 -17.60 4.49 -13.28
CA SER A 147 -18.94 5.02 -12.95
C SER A 147 -19.75 4.12 -12.00
N ASN A 148 -19.53 2.80 -12.04
CA ASN A 148 -20.15 1.82 -11.16
C ASN A 148 -19.38 1.60 -9.83
N GLY A 149 -18.31 2.36 -9.58
CA GLY A 149 -17.50 2.22 -8.38
C GLY A 149 -16.45 1.12 -8.46
N PHE A 150 -15.77 0.88 -7.33
CA PHE A 150 -14.89 -0.26 -7.15
C PHE A 150 -15.69 -1.56 -6.94
N PRO A 151 -15.21 -2.73 -7.42
CA PRO A 151 -15.90 -4.01 -7.26
C PRO A 151 -16.04 -4.40 -5.77
N LEU A 152 -17.10 -5.14 -5.44
CA LEU A 152 -17.35 -5.65 -4.09
C LEU A 152 -16.53 -6.93 -3.84
N LEU A 153 -16.05 -7.11 -2.60
CA LEU A 153 -15.34 -8.33 -2.20
C LEU A 153 -16.30 -9.51 -2.06
N TYR A 154 -17.40 -9.28 -1.35
CA TYR A 154 -18.41 -10.30 -1.13
C TYR A 154 -19.40 -10.29 -2.29
N ARG A 155 -19.66 -11.47 -2.83
CA ARG A 155 -20.79 -11.72 -3.74
C ARG A 155 -21.96 -12.12 -2.85
N ASN A 156 -22.96 -11.24 -2.73
CA ASN A 156 -24.23 -11.59 -2.10
C ASN A 156 -25.02 -12.57 -2.97
#